data_AF-A0A6V7CG49-F1
#
_entry.id   AF-A0A6V7CG49-F1
#
_cell.length_a   1.000
_cell.length_b   1.000
_cell.length_c   1.000
_cell.angle_alpha   90.00
_cell.angle_beta   90.00
_cell.angle_gamma   90.00
#
_symmetry.space_group_name_H-M   'P 1'
#
loop_
_entity.id
_entity.type
_entity.pdbx_description
1 polymer ?
#
loop_
_entity_poly.entity_id
_entity_poly.type
_entity_poly.pdbx_seq_one_letter_code
_entity_poly.pdbx_strand_id
1 'polypeptide(L)'
;MGLCVSKPSVAGSPEHYAAHVAEQATPSEEGSGTPAQATSSYSATDPALQGLARRGKKVDLSRSGLPERVALKTKLLANSLSDAKDAGVRSSIVKYGERTLKMLAANKQPDEALLKLDIKNLPALASVYNRRYPGLNIQHFDSPIDFLQSLSEQTTSVVSQRAVLRLERDGEHHVAADVRRRPNGEASVIVLEPARLLTFVTGHTQLRRQALSQLGENAKFAFIQVGAQKSAADCLMFDLHFALHAHQHSSLFDQWHDNMVNHGTIDPYGQGAASPDALLEDAGVELMLGEQMLPAIFYKHTHSSGVVEEVDRSQPGSAYTDVSTSGRQQQHESLEQRVQAFRVDRGYSASIETSRATKIRSALETAISDRQS
;
A
#
# COMPACT_ATOMS: atom_id res chain seq x y z
N MET A 1 -40.80 -16.45 -8.28
CA MET A 1 -39.52 -16.52 -7.56
C MET A 1 -38.39 -16.39 -8.56
N GLY A 2 -37.69 -15.25 -8.55
CA GLY A 2 -36.56 -14.97 -9.42
C GLY A 2 -35.77 -13.84 -8.78
N LEU A 3 -34.58 -14.17 -8.26
CA LEU A 3 -33.70 -13.26 -7.56
C LEU A 3 -32.81 -12.54 -8.57
N CYS A 4 -33.05 -11.23 -8.73
CA CYS A 4 -32.15 -10.33 -9.46
C CYS A 4 -30.90 -10.06 -8.61
N VAL A 5 -29.74 -10.40 -9.15
CA VAL A 5 -28.43 -10.04 -8.58
C VAL A 5 -27.96 -8.76 -9.27
N SER A 6 -28.01 -7.64 -8.55
CA SER A 6 -27.52 -6.34 -9.04
C SER A 6 -26.00 -6.24 -8.87
N LYS A 7 -25.28 -6.05 -9.98
CA LYS A 7 -23.86 -5.68 -10.02
C LYS A 7 -23.68 -4.21 -9.55
N PRO A 8 -22.60 -3.84 -8.86
CA PRO A 8 -22.27 -2.43 -8.63
C PRO A 8 -21.77 -1.78 -9.93
N SER A 9 -22.27 -0.56 -10.18
CA SER A 9 -21.98 0.29 -11.33
C SER A 9 -20.54 0.81 -11.28
N VAL A 10 -19.78 0.60 -12.35
CA VAL A 10 -18.51 1.27 -12.62
C VAL A 10 -18.83 2.39 -13.61
N ALA A 11 -18.86 3.62 -13.13
CA ALA A 11 -18.98 4.80 -13.97
C ALA A 11 -17.63 5.55 -13.92
N GLY A 12 -16.97 5.60 -15.07
CA GLY A 12 -15.68 6.24 -15.27
C GLY A 12 -15.14 5.83 -16.64
N SER A 13 -15.65 6.46 -17.70
CA SER A 13 -15.17 6.25 -19.07
C SER A 13 -13.79 6.90 -19.25
N PRO A 14 -12.83 6.27 -19.96
CA PRO A 14 -11.53 6.85 -20.24
C PRO A 14 -11.51 7.45 -21.65
N GLU A 15 -11.66 8.76 -21.80
CA GLU A 15 -11.41 9.42 -23.08
C GLU A 15 -10.63 10.74 -22.87
N HIS A 16 -9.55 10.88 -23.65
CA HIS A 16 -8.71 12.06 -23.89
C HIS A 16 -7.54 12.32 -22.93
N TYR A 17 -6.39 11.73 -23.25
CA TYR A 17 -5.08 12.33 -23.02
C TYR A 17 -4.37 12.50 -24.36
N ALA A 18 -4.20 13.76 -24.80
CA ALA A 18 -3.31 14.11 -25.90
C ALA A 18 -2.68 15.49 -25.65
N ALA A 19 -1.34 15.46 -25.58
CA ALA A 19 -0.32 16.45 -25.89
C ALA A 19 -0.57 17.95 -25.57
N HIS A 20 0.33 18.55 -24.78
CA HIS A 20 1.05 19.78 -25.18
C HIS A 20 2.37 19.94 -24.40
N VAL A 21 3.37 20.43 -25.13
CA VAL A 21 4.78 20.65 -24.76
C VAL A 21 4.97 22.08 -24.23
N ALA A 22 5.81 22.26 -23.20
CA ALA A 22 6.55 23.50 -22.97
C ALA A 22 7.83 23.30 -22.12
N GLU A 23 8.95 23.54 -22.80
CA GLU A 23 10.27 24.07 -22.41
C GLU A 23 10.74 24.17 -20.94
N GLN A 24 11.84 23.42 -20.71
CA GLN A 24 13.06 23.67 -19.94
C GLN A 24 13.18 24.90 -19.01
N ALA A 25 13.55 24.62 -17.75
CA ALA A 25 14.46 25.46 -16.96
C ALA A 25 15.37 24.57 -16.06
N THR A 26 16.66 24.92 -16.04
CA THR A 26 17.81 24.23 -15.41
C THR A 26 17.90 24.39 -13.88
N PRO A 27 18.66 23.52 -13.18
CA PRO A 27 18.59 23.33 -11.72
C PRO A 27 19.54 24.26 -10.92
N SER A 28 19.25 24.41 -9.63
CA SER A 28 20.13 25.06 -8.64
C SER A 28 20.49 24.10 -7.51
N GLU A 29 21.73 24.24 -7.05
CA GLU A 29 22.56 23.26 -6.34
C GLU A 29 22.23 23.00 -4.86
N GLU A 30 22.68 21.80 -4.47
CA GLU A 30 23.11 21.21 -3.20
C GLU A 30 23.10 22.01 -1.89
N GLY A 31 22.69 21.30 -0.83
CA GLY A 31 22.99 21.63 0.57
C GLY A 31 23.14 20.33 1.38
N SER A 32 24.38 19.93 1.62
CA SER A 32 24.80 18.77 2.40
C SER A 32 24.63 19.00 3.91
N GLY A 33 24.05 18.03 4.62
CA GLY A 33 23.89 18.07 6.07
C GLY A 33 23.82 16.67 6.68
N THR A 34 24.92 16.26 7.31
CA THR A 34 25.10 15.00 8.04
C THR A 34 24.20 14.94 9.29
N PRO A 35 23.49 13.85 9.62
CA PRO A 35 22.81 13.73 10.91
C PRO A 35 23.70 13.05 11.96
N ALA A 36 23.86 13.75 13.09
CA ALA A 36 24.51 13.25 14.29
C ALA A 36 23.65 12.19 15.00
N GLN A 37 24.32 11.14 15.49
CA GLN A 37 23.76 10.12 16.38
C GLN A 37 23.37 10.74 17.73
N ALA A 38 22.16 10.44 18.20
CA ALA A 38 21.74 10.68 19.58
C ALA A 38 21.17 9.39 20.17
N THR A 39 21.96 8.76 21.04
CA THR A 39 21.54 7.71 21.95
C THR A 39 20.70 8.31 23.09
N SER A 40 19.51 7.79 23.35
CA SER A 40 18.78 8.11 24.59
C SER A 40 18.21 6.86 25.25
N SER A 41 18.70 6.60 26.45
CA SER A 41 18.27 5.59 27.41
C SER A 41 16.82 5.79 27.88
N TYR A 42 15.99 4.75 27.78
CA TYR A 42 14.63 4.74 28.31
C TYR A 42 14.60 4.36 29.79
N SER A 43 14.23 5.32 30.64
CA SER A 43 13.73 5.09 32.00
C SER A 43 12.22 4.80 31.94
N ALA A 44 11.80 3.69 32.55
CA ALA A 44 10.42 3.29 32.68
C ALA A 44 9.68 4.12 33.74
N THR A 45 8.52 4.67 33.36
CA THR A 45 7.24 4.80 34.11
C THR A 45 6.50 6.07 33.67
N ASP A 46 5.56 5.93 32.72
CA ASP A 46 4.64 7.01 32.33
C ASP A 46 3.23 6.71 32.91
N PRO A 47 2.67 7.59 33.77
CA PRO A 47 1.36 7.42 34.41
C PRO A 47 0.18 7.29 33.44
N ALA A 48 0.30 7.69 32.17
CA ALA A 48 -0.78 7.57 31.17
C ALA A 48 -1.17 6.10 30.87
N LEU A 49 -0.30 5.14 31.18
CA LEU A 49 -0.48 3.73 30.86
C LEU A 49 -1.25 2.92 31.91
N GLN A 50 -1.37 3.39 33.16
CA GLN A 50 -2.05 2.63 34.22
C GLN A 50 -3.58 2.62 34.10
N GLY A 51 -4.16 3.51 33.28
CA GLY A 51 -5.62 3.59 33.07
C GLY A 51 -6.18 2.64 32.01
N LEU A 52 -5.34 2.06 31.15
CA LEU A 52 -5.77 1.35 29.93
C LEU A 52 -6.09 -0.14 30.15
N ALA A 53 -5.84 -0.68 31.34
CA ALA A 53 -5.92 -2.12 31.63
C ALA A 53 -7.08 -2.54 32.57
N ARG A 54 -8.05 -1.68 32.87
CA ARG A 54 -9.20 -2.05 33.71
C ARG A 54 -10.50 -2.16 32.88
N ARG A 55 -11.02 -3.40 32.84
CA ARG A 55 -12.37 -3.86 32.44
C ARG A 55 -13.32 -2.78 31.88
N GLY A 56 -13.72 -2.95 30.62
CA GLY A 56 -15.01 -2.51 30.09
C GLY A 56 -15.28 -1.00 29.94
N LYS A 57 -14.30 -0.11 30.17
CA LYS A 57 -14.50 1.32 29.90
C LYS A 57 -14.18 1.65 28.44
N LYS A 58 -15.18 2.19 27.72
CA LYS A 58 -15.02 2.85 26.42
C LYS A 58 -13.84 3.82 26.49
N VAL A 59 -12.88 3.71 25.57
CA VAL A 59 -11.72 4.61 25.50
C VAL A 59 -12.21 6.04 25.24
N ASP A 60 -11.95 6.94 26.19
CA ASP A 60 -12.21 8.37 26.04
C ASP A 60 -11.00 9.03 25.37
N LEU A 61 -11.16 9.35 24.07
CA LEU A 61 -10.13 10.01 23.25
C LEU A 61 -10.30 11.53 23.19
N SER A 62 -11.23 12.12 23.97
CA SER A 62 -11.54 13.57 23.93
C SER A 62 -10.34 14.47 24.23
N ARG A 63 -9.29 13.93 24.88
CA ARG A 63 -8.05 14.65 25.24
C ARG A 63 -6.83 14.27 24.40
N SER A 64 -7.00 13.47 23.34
CA SER A 64 -5.87 12.89 22.60
C SER A 64 -5.17 13.84 21.62
N GLY A 65 -5.75 15.01 21.33
CA GLY A 65 -5.25 15.92 20.29
C GLY A 65 -5.35 15.35 18.88
N LEU A 66 -5.94 14.17 18.70
CA LEU A 66 -6.07 13.53 17.40
C LEU A 66 -7.16 14.21 16.55
N PRO A 67 -6.95 14.33 15.23
CA PRO A 67 -8.01 14.72 14.30
C PRO A 67 -9.21 13.79 14.43
N GLU A 68 -10.42 14.32 14.23
CA GLU A 68 -11.68 13.60 14.44
C GLU A 68 -11.71 12.22 13.75
N ARG A 69 -11.26 12.17 12.49
CA ARG A 69 -11.22 10.94 11.69
C ARG A 69 -10.25 9.90 12.26
N VAL A 70 -9.10 10.34 12.73
CA VAL A 70 -8.09 9.47 13.37
C VAL A 70 -8.62 8.97 14.72
N ALA A 71 -9.22 9.86 15.52
CA ALA A 71 -9.83 9.50 16.80
C ALA A 71 -10.96 8.46 16.63
N LEU A 72 -11.83 8.65 15.63
CA LEU A 72 -12.90 7.71 15.31
C LEU A 72 -12.35 6.31 14.98
N LYS A 73 -11.35 6.24 14.10
CA LYS A 73 -10.71 4.98 13.69
C LYS A 73 -10.00 4.29 14.85
N THR A 74 -9.34 5.07 15.70
CA THR A 74 -8.68 4.60 16.92
C THR A 74 -9.69 3.99 17.90
N LYS A 75 -10.83 4.67 18.12
CA LYS A 75 -11.93 4.18 18.97
C LYS A 75 -12.53 2.88 18.42
N LEU A 76 -12.74 2.81 17.10
CA LEU A 76 -13.29 1.61 16.46
C LEU A 76 -12.37 0.40 16.62
N LEU A 77 -11.05 0.58 16.50
CA LEU A 77 -10.09 -0.49 16.79
C LEU A 77 -10.13 -0.91 18.28
N ALA A 78 -10.17 0.06 19.19
CA ALA A 78 -10.23 -0.22 20.62
C ALA A 78 -11.47 -1.06 21.02
N ASN A 79 -12.63 -0.75 20.43
CA ASN A 79 -13.85 -1.51 20.65
C ASN A 79 -13.70 -2.97 20.18
N SER A 80 -13.27 -3.19 18.94
CA SER A 80 -13.11 -4.56 18.41
C SER A 80 -12.02 -5.36 19.13
N LEU A 81 -11.01 -4.70 19.71
CA LEU A 81 -10.05 -5.35 20.59
C LEU A 81 -10.69 -5.81 21.91
N SER A 82 -11.60 -5.03 22.48
CA SER A 82 -12.38 -5.44 23.64
C SER A 82 -13.24 -6.66 23.30
N ASP A 83 -14.00 -6.58 22.21
CA ASP A 83 -14.89 -7.66 21.76
C ASP A 83 -14.13 -8.95 21.50
N ALA A 84 -12.95 -8.87 20.85
CA ALA A 84 -12.11 -10.03 20.58
C ALA A 84 -11.57 -10.67 21.87
N LYS A 85 -11.19 -9.86 22.87
CA LYS A 85 -10.75 -10.37 24.18
C LYS A 85 -11.88 -11.04 24.93
N ASP A 86 -13.07 -10.45 24.91
CA ASP A 86 -14.26 -11.01 25.56
C ASP A 86 -14.70 -12.33 24.89
N ALA A 87 -14.53 -12.45 23.57
CA ALA A 87 -14.72 -13.69 22.82
C ALA A 87 -13.58 -14.72 22.99
N GLY A 88 -12.57 -14.41 23.81
CA GLY A 88 -11.44 -15.30 24.10
C GLY A 88 -10.45 -15.48 22.94
N VAL A 89 -10.42 -14.57 21.96
CA VAL A 89 -9.43 -14.59 20.87
C VAL A 89 -8.03 -14.33 21.47
N ARG A 90 -7.14 -15.31 21.36
CA ARG A 90 -5.75 -15.24 21.87
C ARG A 90 -4.75 -15.46 20.74
N SER A 91 -4.76 -14.57 19.75
CA SER A 91 -3.90 -14.66 18.56
C SER A 91 -2.95 -13.47 18.43
N SER A 92 -1.98 -13.57 17.51
CA SER A 92 -1.04 -12.48 17.19
C SER A 92 -1.74 -11.19 16.75
N ILE A 93 -2.95 -11.29 16.19
CA ILE A 93 -3.73 -10.14 15.73
C ILE A 93 -4.17 -9.23 16.89
N VAL A 94 -4.40 -9.78 18.09
CA VAL A 94 -4.76 -8.99 19.28
C VAL A 94 -3.55 -8.16 19.72
N LYS A 95 -2.37 -8.77 19.83
CA LYS A 95 -1.12 -8.05 20.16
C LYS A 95 -0.81 -6.96 19.14
N TYR A 96 -1.04 -7.26 17.87
CA TYR A 96 -0.87 -6.33 16.78
C TYR A 96 -1.83 -5.13 16.85
N GLY A 97 -3.11 -5.38 17.15
CA GLY A 97 -4.07 -4.31 17.39
C GLY A 97 -3.75 -3.49 18.63
N GLU A 98 -3.33 -4.10 19.73
CA GLU A 98 -2.90 -3.38 20.94
C GLU A 98 -1.72 -2.44 20.67
N ARG A 99 -0.71 -2.91 19.92
CA ARG A 99 0.43 -2.09 19.53
C ARG A 99 0.01 -0.94 18.62
N THR A 100 -0.80 -1.22 17.61
CA THR A 100 -1.34 -0.20 16.69
C THR A 100 -2.14 0.86 17.45
N LEU A 101 -3.01 0.42 18.37
CA LEU A 101 -3.79 1.32 19.23
C LEU A 101 -2.90 2.20 20.09
N LYS A 102 -1.83 1.64 20.69
CA LYS A 102 -0.86 2.40 21.48
C LYS A 102 -0.17 3.49 20.65
N MET A 103 0.22 3.17 19.40
CA MET A 103 0.92 4.13 18.54
C MET A 103 -0.01 5.26 18.08
N LEU A 104 -1.23 4.90 17.63
CA LEU A 104 -2.26 5.87 17.24
C LEU A 104 -2.66 6.80 18.41
N ALA A 105 -2.94 6.24 19.59
CA ALA A 105 -3.33 7.02 20.75
C ALA A 105 -2.22 7.98 21.24
N ALA A 106 -0.96 7.63 20.97
CA ALA A 106 0.21 8.46 21.28
C ALA A 106 0.60 9.41 20.14
N ASN A 107 -0.17 9.46 19.04
CA ASN A 107 0.15 10.23 17.83
C ASN A 107 1.58 9.95 17.30
N LYS A 108 1.98 8.67 17.30
CA LYS A 108 3.30 8.21 16.84
C LYS A 108 3.16 7.42 15.56
N GLN A 109 4.06 7.71 14.61
CA GLN A 109 4.26 6.85 13.44
C GLN A 109 4.70 5.45 13.87
N PRO A 110 4.41 4.43 13.06
CA PRO A 110 4.89 3.07 13.26
C PRO A 110 6.41 3.02 13.37
N ASP A 111 6.88 2.10 14.21
CA ASP A 111 8.29 1.75 14.33
C ASP A 111 8.56 0.33 13.83
N GLU A 112 9.83 -0.06 13.81
CA GLU A 112 10.30 -1.40 13.40
C GLU A 112 9.56 -2.53 14.12
N ALA A 113 9.25 -2.34 15.41
CA ALA A 113 8.49 -3.33 16.18
C ALA A 113 7.05 -3.50 15.67
N LEU A 114 6.42 -2.42 15.17
CA LEU A 114 5.12 -2.51 14.52
C LEU A 114 5.23 -3.10 13.11
N LEU A 115 6.29 -2.79 12.35
CA LEU A 115 6.54 -3.43 11.04
C LEU A 115 6.70 -4.95 11.16
N LYS A 116 7.43 -5.44 12.17
CA LYS A 116 7.53 -6.88 12.46
C LYS A 116 6.17 -7.52 12.75
N LEU A 117 5.23 -6.77 13.33
CA LEU A 117 3.86 -7.22 13.54
C LEU A 117 3.03 -7.15 12.25
N ASP A 118 3.24 -6.15 11.40
CA ASP A 118 2.66 -6.09 10.05
C ASP A 118 3.04 -7.37 9.27
N ILE A 119 4.33 -7.69 9.22
CA ILE A 119 4.88 -8.89 8.57
C ILE A 119 4.25 -10.17 9.14
N LYS A 120 4.33 -10.33 10.46
CA LYS A 120 3.82 -11.54 11.14
C LYS A 120 2.33 -11.79 10.90
N ASN A 121 1.53 -10.74 10.73
CA ASN A 121 0.08 -10.85 10.59
C ASN A 121 -0.41 -10.70 9.15
N LEU A 122 0.47 -10.47 8.17
CA LEU A 122 0.14 -10.37 6.75
C LEU A 122 -0.71 -11.55 6.25
N PRO A 123 -0.42 -12.83 6.57
CA PRO A 123 -1.25 -13.95 6.11
C PRO A 123 -2.71 -13.83 6.57
N ALA A 124 -2.94 -13.39 7.82
CA ALA A 124 -4.28 -13.20 8.36
C ALA A 124 -5.01 -12.04 7.68
N LEU A 125 -4.31 -10.91 7.44
CA LEU A 125 -4.88 -9.77 6.72
C LEU A 125 -5.23 -10.16 5.28
N ALA A 126 -4.32 -10.80 4.55
CA ALA A 126 -4.54 -11.23 3.18
C ALA A 126 -5.72 -12.21 3.08
N SER A 127 -5.83 -13.18 3.98
CA SER A 127 -6.95 -14.13 4.02
C SER A 127 -8.31 -13.43 4.18
N VAL A 128 -8.41 -12.46 5.09
CA VAL A 128 -9.65 -11.70 5.32
C VAL A 128 -10.07 -10.93 4.06
N TYR A 129 -9.11 -10.28 3.40
CA TYR A 129 -9.40 -9.49 2.20
C TYR A 129 -9.67 -10.36 0.97
N ASN A 130 -8.98 -11.49 0.81
CA ASN A 130 -9.29 -12.46 -0.25
C ASN A 130 -10.70 -13.06 -0.08
N ARG A 131 -11.12 -13.36 1.16
CA ARG A 131 -12.52 -13.77 1.45
C ARG A 131 -13.52 -12.68 1.09
N ARG A 132 -13.18 -11.42 1.37
CA ARG A 132 -14.06 -10.27 1.17
C ARG A 132 -14.19 -9.85 -0.30
N TYR A 133 -13.15 -10.03 -1.09
CA TYR A 133 -13.06 -9.60 -2.48
C TYR A 133 -12.67 -10.77 -3.38
N PRO A 134 -13.64 -11.53 -3.91
CA PRO A 134 -13.37 -12.61 -4.85
C PRO A 134 -12.55 -12.14 -6.06
N GLY A 135 -11.49 -12.87 -6.41
CA GLY A 135 -10.58 -12.52 -7.50
C GLY A 135 -9.48 -11.52 -7.14
N LEU A 136 -9.44 -11.00 -5.89
CA LEU A 136 -8.33 -10.18 -5.40
C LEU A 136 -7.01 -10.95 -5.40
N ASN A 137 -7.05 -12.21 -4.93
CA ASN A 137 -5.94 -13.16 -4.98
C ASN A 137 -4.60 -12.59 -4.47
N ILE A 138 -4.58 -11.96 -3.29
CA ILE A 138 -3.34 -11.54 -2.64
C ILE A 138 -2.57 -12.77 -2.18
N GLN A 139 -1.32 -12.87 -2.61
CA GLN A 139 -0.31 -13.77 -2.09
C GLN A 139 0.80 -12.96 -1.40
N HIS A 140 1.56 -13.61 -0.53
CA HIS A 140 2.70 -13.00 0.14
C HIS A 140 3.93 -13.86 -0.06
N PHE A 141 5.07 -13.23 -0.24
CA PHE A 141 6.35 -13.90 -0.48
C PHE A 141 7.42 -13.27 0.42
N ASP A 142 8.09 -14.11 1.20
CA ASP A 142 9.16 -13.68 2.11
C ASP A 142 10.50 -13.49 1.40
N SER A 143 10.60 -13.82 0.11
CA SER A 143 11.79 -13.56 -0.71
C SER A 143 11.47 -13.40 -2.20
N PRO A 144 12.35 -12.71 -2.96
CA PRO A 144 12.25 -12.67 -4.43
C PRO A 144 12.31 -14.06 -5.08
N ILE A 145 13.08 -14.98 -4.52
CA ILE A 145 13.26 -16.33 -5.08
C ILE A 145 11.94 -17.10 -5.01
N ASP A 146 11.25 -17.08 -3.86
CA ASP A 146 9.96 -17.78 -3.70
C ASP A 146 8.90 -17.18 -4.65
N PHE A 147 8.92 -15.86 -4.82
CA PHE A 147 8.05 -15.17 -5.76
C PHE A 147 8.31 -15.60 -7.21
N LEU A 148 9.57 -15.54 -7.67
CA LEU A 148 9.94 -15.91 -9.03
C LEU A 148 9.69 -17.40 -9.32
N GLN A 149 9.96 -18.28 -8.35
CA GLN A 149 9.62 -19.69 -8.46
C GLN A 149 8.11 -19.88 -8.68
N SER A 150 7.27 -19.15 -7.94
CA SER A 150 5.82 -19.19 -8.16
C SER A 150 5.45 -18.75 -9.58
N LEU A 151 6.17 -17.81 -10.19
CA LEU A 151 5.89 -17.37 -11.56
C LEU A 151 6.24 -18.40 -12.62
N SER A 152 7.23 -19.27 -12.35
CA SER A 152 7.69 -20.31 -13.28
C SER A 152 6.72 -21.51 -13.41
N GLU A 153 5.76 -21.63 -12.50
CA GLU A 153 4.80 -22.74 -12.51
C GLU A 153 3.89 -22.67 -13.74
N GLN A 154 3.77 -23.81 -14.44
CA GLN A 154 2.83 -23.95 -15.54
C GLN A 154 1.39 -23.72 -15.06
N THR A 155 0.61 -22.98 -15.84
CA THR A 155 -0.81 -22.74 -15.59
C THR A 155 -1.65 -23.17 -16.77
N THR A 156 -2.85 -23.71 -16.51
CA THR A 156 -3.80 -24.10 -17.56
C THR A 156 -4.77 -22.98 -17.93
N SER A 157 -4.77 -21.89 -17.17
CA SER A 157 -5.63 -20.73 -17.38
C SER A 157 -4.89 -19.43 -17.06
N VAL A 158 -5.46 -18.30 -17.50
CA VAL A 158 -4.93 -16.98 -17.14
C VAL A 158 -5.08 -16.77 -15.64
N VAL A 159 -3.97 -16.48 -14.96
CA VAL A 159 -3.95 -16.15 -13.53
C VAL A 159 -3.85 -14.65 -13.38
N SER A 160 -4.79 -14.05 -12.63
CA SER A 160 -4.67 -12.71 -12.09
C SER A 160 -4.48 -12.79 -10.58
N GLN A 161 -3.35 -12.26 -10.10
CA GLN A 161 -3.03 -12.24 -8.68
C GLN A 161 -2.30 -10.95 -8.30
N ARG A 162 -2.32 -10.64 -7.01
CA ARG A 162 -1.49 -9.58 -6.44
C ARG A 162 -0.53 -10.22 -5.45
N ALA A 163 0.68 -9.67 -5.35
CA ALA A 163 1.68 -10.11 -4.42
C ALA A 163 2.04 -8.96 -3.48
N VAL A 164 2.32 -9.30 -2.22
CA VAL A 164 3.12 -8.49 -1.31
C VAL A 164 4.44 -9.21 -1.16
N LEU A 165 5.50 -8.61 -1.70
CA LEU A 165 6.81 -9.22 -1.88
C LEU A 165 7.83 -8.51 -0.99
N ARG A 166 8.55 -9.26 -0.16
CA ARG A 166 9.77 -8.77 0.47
C ARG A 166 10.91 -8.73 -0.55
N LEU A 167 11.56 -7.57 -0.72
CA LEU A 167 12.64 -7.41 -1.71
C LEU A 167 13.95 -8.10 -1.31
N GLU A 168 14.19 -8.29 -0.02
CA GLU A 168 15.43 -8.86 0.51
C GLU A 168 15.10 -9.88 1.59
N ARG A 169 15.73 -11.06 1.54
CA ARG A 169 15.44 -12.18 2.46
C ARG A 169 15.49 -11.78 3.94
N ASP A 170 16.54 -11.04 4.31
CA ASP A 170 16.80 -10.59 5.68
C ASP A 170 16.40 -9.12 5.90
N GLY A 171 15.86 -8.47 4.88
CA GLY A 171 15.33 -7.10 4.96
C GLY A 171 13.89 -7.07 5.45
N GLU A 172 13.37 -5.86 5.68
CA GLU A 172 11.97 -5.66 6.09
C GLU A 172 11.17 -4.85 5.05
N HIS A 173 11.81 -4.45 3.95
CA HIS A 173 11.16 -3.69 2.90
C HIS A 173 10.31 -4.59 1.99
N HIS A 174 9.09 -4.17 1.75
CA HIS A 174 8.11 -4.87 0.94
C HIS A 174 7.60 -3.96 -0.17
N VAL A 175 7.14 -4.59 -1.25
CA VAL A 175 6.47 -3.95 -2.37
C VAL A 175 5.22 -4.71 -2.76
N ALA A 176 4.26 -4.02 -3.35
CA ALA A 176 3.16 -4.67 -4.06
C ALA A 176 3.60 -5.04 -5.47
N ALA A 177 3.04 -6.14 -5.99
CA ALA A 177 3.08 -6.45 -7.40
C ALA A 177 1.71 -6.90 -7.90
N ASP A 178 1.32 -6.43 -9.08
CA ASP A 178 0.18 -6.96 -9.83
C ASP A 178 0.69 -7.89 -10.93
N VAL A 179 0.16 -9.10 -11.00
CA VAL A 179 0.70 -10.19 -11.82
C VAL A 179 -0.35 -10.76 -12.76
N ARG A 180 0.05 -11.01 -14.01
CA ARG A 180 -0.66 -11.89 -14.93
C ARG A 180 0.24 -13.05 -15.35
N ARG A 181 -0.28 -14.28 -15.31
CA ARG A 181 0.36 -15.45 -15.92
C ARG A 181 -0.54 -16.01 -17.00
N ARG A 182 0.04 -16.39 -18.15
CA ARG A 182 -0.68 -16.95 -19.30
C ARG A 182 -0.32 -18.43 -19.50
N PRO A 183 -1.20 -19.24 -20.12
CA PRO A 183 -0.95 -20.68 -20.32
C PRO A 183 0.29 -21.02 -21.17
N ASN A 184 0.75 -20.09 -21.99
CA ASN A 184 1.98 -20.23 -22.79
C ASN A 184 3.27 -20.05 -21.95
N GLY A 185 3.16 -19.83 -20.63
CA GLY A 185 4.29 -19.61 -19.74
C GLY A 185 4.74 -18.15 -19.64
N GLU A 186 4.08 -17.21 -20.32
CA GLU A 186 4.38 -15.79 -20.19
C GLU A 186 3.87 -15.24 -18.85
N ALA A 187 4.71 -14.47 -18.18
CA ALA A 187 4.37 -13.76 -16.96
C ALA A 187 4.64 -12.26 -17.15
N SER A 188 3.72 -11.43 -16.68
CA SER A 188 3.89 -9.98 -16.65
C SER A 188 3.64 -9.47 -15.24
N VAL A 189 4.54 -8.61 -14.76
CA VAL A 189 4.62 -8.15 -13.37
C VAL A 189 4.76 -6.63 -13.35
N ILE A 190 3.84 -5.97 -12.65
CA ILE A 190 3.90 -4.53 -12.39
C ILE A 190 4.20 -4.36 -10.90
N VAL A 191 5.41 -3.92 -10.58
CA VAL A 191 5.87 -3.64 -9.21
C VAL A 191 5.49 -2.22 -8.84
N LEU A 192 4.87 -2.04 -7.68
CA LEU A 192 4.44 -0.75 -7.13
C LEU A 192 5.26 -0.46 -5.87
N GLU A 193 6.20 0.48 -5.97
CA GLU A 193 7.06 0.90 -4.87
C GLU A 193 6.39 2.05 -4.10
N PRO A 194 6.00 1.85 -2.82
CA PRO A 194 5.30 2.89 -2.05
C PRO A 194 6.17 4.09 -1.71
N ALA A 195 7.47 3.92 -1.52
CA ALA A 195 8.41 4.99 -1.22
C ALA A 195 9.12 5.47 -2.50
N ARG A 196 10.36 5.94 -2.37
CA ARG A 196 11.22 6.26 -3.51
C ARG A 196 11.99 5.01 -3.93
N LEU A 197 11.93 4.67 -5.21
CA LEU A 197 12.57 3.49 -5.77
C LEU A 197 14.08 3.52 -5.60
N LEU A 198 14.71 4.69 -5.76
CA LEU A 198 16.15 4.86 -5.58
C LEU A 198 16.63 4.56 -4.16
N THR A 199 15.77 4.66 -3.14
CA THR A 199 16.12 4.26 -1.76
C THR A 199 16.37 2.75 -1.65
N PHE A 200 15.73 1.96 -2.52
CA PHE A 200 15.76 0.50 -2.51
C PHE A 200 16.28 -0.08 -3.85
N VAL A 201 17.12 0.70 -4.56
CA VAL A 201 17.66 0.35 -5.88
C VAL A 201 18.30 -1.04 -5.91
N THR A 202 19.04 -1.43 -4.86
CA THR A 202 19.66 -2.75 -4.76
C THR A 202 18.63 -3.87 -4.79
N GLY A 203 17.55 -3.77 -4.01
CA GLY A 203 16.49 -4.78 -3.96
C GLY A 203 15.76 -4.93 -5.31
N HIS A 204 15.46 -3.81 -5.98
CA HIS A 204 14.79 -3.85 -7.29
C HIS A 204 15.67 -4.39 -8.41
N THR A 205 16.94 -3.96 -8.47
CA THR A 205 17.90 -4.45 -9.47
C THR A 205 18.19 -5.93 -9.27
N GLN A 206 18.29 -6.39 -8.02
CA GLN A 206 18.43 -7.81 -7.70
C GLN A 206 17.20 -8.62 -8.14
N LEU A 207 15.99 -8.17 -7.81
CA LEU A 207 14.75 -8.80 -8.27
C LEU A 207 14.72 -8.92 -9.80
N ARG A 208 15.05 -7.84 -10.51
CA ARG A 208 15.02 -7.84 -11.98
C ARG A 208 16.06 -8.78 -12.59
N ARG A 209 17.31 -8.76 -12.12
CA ARG A 209 18.37 -9.66 -12.60
C ARG A 209 18.03 -11.13 -12.30
N GLN A 210 17.46 -11.43 -11.13
CA GLN A 210 17.00 -12.78 -10.80
C GLN A 210 15.83 -13.22 -11.68
N ALA A 211 14.89 -12.33 -11.99
CA ALA A 211 13.79 -12.61 -12.90
C ALA A 211 14.30 -12.97 -14.31
N LEU A 212 15.24 -12.19 -14.85
CA LEU A 212 15.90 -12.48 -16.12
C LEU A 212 16.58 -13.85 -16.11
N SER A 213 17.30 -14.16 -15.03
CA SER A 213 18.01 -15.44 -14.91
C SER A 213 17.09 -16.66 -14.77
N GLN A 214 15.95 -16.53 -14.07
CA GLN A 214 15.08 -17.67 -13.73
C GLN A 214 13.94 -17.87 -14.73
N LEU A 215 13.41 -16.78 -15.28
CA LEU A 215 12.22 -16.80 -16.14
C LEU A 215 12.53 -16.45 -17.60
N GLY A 216 13.74 -15.96 -17.88
CA GLY A 216 14.15 -15.51 -19.21
C GLY A 216 13.42 -14.26 -19.69
N GLU A 217 13.48 -14.01 -20.99
CA GLU A 217 12.89 -12.81 -21.62
C GLU A 217 11.35 -12.85 -21.72
N ASN A 218 10.76 -14.01 -21.46
CA ASN A 218 9.31 -14.23 -21.45
C ASN A 218 8.62 -13.59 -20.24
N ALA A 219 9.38 -13.18 -19.22
CA ALA A 219 8.87 -12.46 -18.07
C ALA A 219 9.06 -10.95 -18.24
N LYS A 220 7.94 -10.22 -18.31
CA LYS A 220 7.91 -8.76 -18.44
C LYS A 220 7.75 -8.11 -17.08
N PHE A 221 8.55 -7.09 -16.81
CA PHE A 221 8.56 -6.37 -15.54
C PHE A 221 8.48 -4.88 -15.81
N ALA A 222 7.62 -4.18 -15.07
CA ALA A 222 7.60 -2.73 -14.97
C ALA A 222 7.66 -2.31 -13.50
N PHE A 223 8.31 -1.19 -13.23
CA PHE A 223 8.51 -0.68 -11.88
C PHE A 223 7.94 0.72 -11.80
N ILE A 224 6.88 0.89 -11.00
CA ILE A 224 6.23 2.18 -10.79
C ILE A 224 6.60 2.68 -9.40
N GLN A 225 7.29 3.82 -9.34
CA GLN A 225 7.48 4.54 -8.09
C GLN A 225 6.22 5.33 -7.77
N VAL A 226 5.57 5.02 -6.66
CA VAL A 226 4.39 5.76 -6.20
C VAL A 226 4.79 6.92 -5.28
N GLY A 227 5.83 6.77 -4.46
CA GLY A 227 6.33 7.89 -3.63
C GLY A 227 5.40 8.41 -2.54
N ALA A 228 4.27 7.75 -2.27
CA ALA A 228 3.27 8.12 -1.27
C ALA A 228 3.75 7.92 0.18
N GLN A 229 4.63 6.94 0.41
CA GLN A 229 5.21 6.63 1.71
C GLN A 229 6.40 7.54 2.03
N LYS A 230 6.46 7.98 3.29
CA LYS A 230 7.53 8.80 3.86
C LYS A 230 8.06 8.23 5.20
N SER A 231 7.28 7.34 5.84
CA SER A 231 7.71 6.61 7.03
C SER A 231 8.59 5.40 6.66
N ALA A 232 9.36 4.89 7.62
CA ALA A 232 10.22 3.72 7.43
C ALA A 232 9.49 2.37 7.61
N ALA A 233 8.25 2.38 8.13
CA ALA A 233 7.61 1.18 8.70
C ALA A 233 6.15 0.95 8.22
N ASP A 234 5.74 1.57 7.10
CA ASP A 234 4.37 1.41 6.56
C ASP A 234 4.30 0.68 5.21
N CYS A 235 5.42 0.20 4.64
CA CYS A 235 5.47 -0.41 3.29
C CYS A 235 4.38 -1.44 3.08
N LEU A 236 4.28 -2.44 3.96
CA LEU A 236 3.29 -3.51 3.88
C LEU A 236 1.84 -3.00 3.90
N MET A 237 1.55 -1.90 4.60
CA MET A 237 0.21 -1.30 4.61
C MET A 237 -0.09 -0.57 3.29
N PHE A 238 0.89 0.11 2.72
CA PHE A 238 0.77 0.67 1.37
C PHE A 238 0.64 -0.43 0.33
N ASP A 239 1.40 -1.52 0.43
CA ASP A 239 1.35 -2.64 -0.51
C ASP A 239 -0.04 -3.29 -0.52
N LEU A 240 -0.62 -3.52 0.66
CA LEU A 240 -2.00 -4.01 0.76
C LEU A 240 -3.01 -3.01 0.19
N HIS A 241 -2.78 -1.70 0.31
CA HIS A 241 -3.61 -0.67 -0.31
C HIS A 241 -3.52 -0.73 -1.83
N PHE A 242 -2.30 -0.80 -2.37
CA PHE A 242 -2.05 -0.90 -3.80
C PHE A 242 -2.59 -2.17 -4.40
N ALA A 243 -2.41 -3.33 -3.76
CA ALA A 243 -2.98 -4.60 -4.22
C ALA A 243 -4.51 -4.54 -4.33
N LEU A 244 -5.18 -3.90 -3.36
CA LEU A 244 -6.63 -3.70 -3.39
C LEU A 244 -7.06 -2.79 -4.54
N HIS A 245 -6.33 -1.70 -4.79
CA HIS A 245 -6.70 -0.77 -5.85
C HIS A 245 -6.32 -1.26 -7.25
N ALA A 246 -5.24 -2.04 -7.39
CA ALA A 246 -4.93 -2.75 -8.63
C ALA A 246 -6.02 -3.77 -9.00
N HIS A 247 -6.63 -4.42 -8.00
CA HIS A 247 -7.80 -5.26 -8.21
C HIS A 247 -9.05 -4.45 -8.60
N GLN A 248 -9.31 -3.32 -7.93
CA GLN A 248 -10.46 -2.47 -8.25
C GLN A 248 -10.35 -1.79 -9.62
N HIS A 249 -9.13 -1.59 -10.11
CA HIS A 249 -8.81 -1.03 -11.41
C HIS A 249 -8.22 -2.10 -12.33
N SER A 250 -8.72 -3.34 -12.25
CA SER A 250 -8.16 -4.47 -12.97
C SER A 250 -8.06 -4.22 -14.47
N SER A 251 -9.04 -3.56 -15.08
CA SER A 251 -9.04 -3.24 -16.51
C SER A 251 -7.85 -2.36 -16.93
N LEU A 252 -7.48 -1.37 -16.09
CA LEU A 252 -6.30 -0.53 -16.34
C LEU A 252 -5.02 -1.36 -16.26
N PHE A 253 -4.90 -2.20 -15.23
CA PHE A 253 -3.75 -3.07 -15.07
C PHE A 253 -3.69 -4.14 -16.15
N ASP A 254 -4.82 -4.67 -16.60
CA ASP A 254 -4.90 -5.63 -17.72
C ASP A 254 -4.36 -4.99 -19.00
N GLN A 255 -4.74 -3.75 -19.29
CA GLN A 255 -4.21 -2.99 -20.42
C GLN A 255 -2.68 -2.81 -20.32
N TRP A 256 -2.15 -2.45 -19.15
CA TRP A 256 -0.70 -2.33 -18.96
C TRP A 256 0.04 -3.65 -19.11
N HIS A 257 -0.55 -4.76 -18.63
CA HIS A 257 0.01 -6.08 -18.83
C HIS A 257 0.02 -6.48 -20.31
N ASP A 258 -1.05 -6.18 -21.05
CA ASP A 258 -1.12 -6.44 -22.49
C ASP A 258 -0.12 -5.54 -23.26
N ASN A 259 0.05 -4.28 -22.85
CA ASN A 259 1.07 -3.39 -23.42
C ASN A 259 2.49 -3.95 -23.23
N MET A 260 2.82 -4.44 -22.03
CA MET A 260 4.14 -5.04 -21.79
C MET A 260 4.39 -6.28 -22.64
N VAL A 261 3.37 -7.11 -22.86
CA VAL A 261 3.49 -8.29 -23.72
C VAL A 261 3.68 -7.88 -25.18
N ASN A 262 2.93 -6.90 -25.66
CA ASN A 262 2.91 -6.51 -27.07
C ASN A 262 4.03 -5.52 -27.47
N HIS A 263 4.50 -4.71 -26.52
CA HIS A 263 5.39 -3.56 -26.77
C HIS A 263 6.61 -3.51 -25.85
N GLY A 264 6.67 -4.35 -24.81
CA GLY A 264 7.79 -4.38 -23.86
C GLY A 264 7.74 -3.35 -22.74
N THR A 265 6.79 -2.42 -22.75
CA THR A 265 6.59 -1.36 -21.74
C THR A 265 5.10 -1.20 -21.40
N ILE A 266 4.77 -0.65 -20.23
CA ILE A 266 3.39 -0.35 -19.85
C ILE A 266 2.80 0.85 -20.60
N ASP A 267 3.65 1.78 -21.07
CA ASP A 267 3.24 3.01 -21.75
C ASP A 267 3.96 3.15 -23.11
N PRO A 268 3.48 2.45 -24.15
CA PRO A 268 4.13 2.45 -25.47
C PRO A 268 4.02 3.78 -26.23
N TYR A 269 3.17 4.70 -25.75
CA TYR A 269 2.99 6.03 -26.33
C TYR A 269 3.62 7.14 -25.47
N GLY A 270 4.12 6.77 -24.29
CA GLY A 270 4.84 7.65 -23.40
C GLY A 270 6.23 8.02 -23.94
N GLN A 271 6.66 9.23 -23.60
CA GLN A 271 8.07 9.59 -23.70
C GLN A 271 8.76 8.94 -22.50
N GLY A 272 9.32 7.74 -22.68
CA GLY A 272 10.07 7.07 -21.63
C GLY A 272 11.14 8.01 -21.06
N ALA A 273 11.11 8.25 -19.76
CA ALA A 273 12.19 8.98 -19.10
C ALA A 273 13.41 8.05 -19.03
N ALA A 274 14.58 8.53 -19.46
CA ALA A 274 15.82 7.80 -19.21
C ALA A 274 15.94 7.51 -17.71
N SER A 275 16.33 6.28 -17.36
CA SER A 275 16.54 5.91 -15.96
C SER A 275 17.54 6.90 -15.34
N PRO A 276 17.20 7.56 -14.22
CA PRO A 276 18.09 8.53 -13.60
C PRO A 276 19.31 7.86 -12.92
N ASP A 277 19.37 6.53 -12.92
CA ASP A 277 20.37 5.74 -12.20
C ASP A 277 20.94 4.60 -13.07
N ALA A 278 22.27 4.47 -13.06
CA ALA A 278 23.01 3.51 -13.87
C ALA A 278 22.79 2.05 -13.44
N LEU A 279 22.49 1.77 -12.16
CA LEU A 279 22.20 0.40 -11.70
C LEU A 279 20.83 -0.06 -12.19
N LEU A 280 19.85 0.85 -12.22
CA LEU A 280 18.53 0.58 -12.80
C LEU A 280 18.64 0.34 -14.30
N GLU A 281 19.41 1.15 -15.02
CA GLU A 281 19.65 0.96 -16.45
C GLU A 281 20.34 -0.37 -16.74
N ASP A 282 21.43 -0.69 -16.04
CA ASP A 282 22.15 -1.97 -16.17
C ASP A 282 21.27 -3.18 -15.87
N ALA A 283 20.36 -3.05 -14.89
CA ALA A 283 19.40 -4.11 -14.59
C ALA A 283 18.24 -4.20 -15.60
N GLY A 284 18.12 -3.27 -16.56
CA GLY A 284 16.97 -3.19 -17.46
C GLY A 284 15.68 -2.90 -16.70
N VAL A 285 15.75 -2.02 -15.70
CA VAL A 285 14.60 -1.48 -14.97
C VAL A 285 14.16 -0.18 -15.61
N GLU A 286 13.00 -0.21 -16.25
CA GLU A 286 12.28 0.99 -16.66
C GLU A 286 11.53 1.57 -15.45
N LEU A 287 11.96 2.74 -14.99
CA LEU A 287 11.33 3.46 -13.88
C LEU A 287 10.17 4.30 -14.42
N MET A 288 8.96 3.99 -13.95
CA MET A 288 7.75 4.73 -14.23
C MET A 288 7.35 5.58 -13.02
N LEU A 289 6.93 6.81 -13.28
CA LEU A 289 6.49 7.75 -12.26
C LEU A 289 4.98 7.59 -12.05
N GLY A 290 4.60 7.06 -10.89
CA GLY A 290 3.21 6.75 -10.58
C GLY A 290 2.33 7.99 -10.66
N GLU A 291 2.85 9.18 -10.37
CA GLU A 291 2.07 10.42 -10.37
C GLU A 291 1.58 10.82 -11.76
N GLN A 292 2.15 10.22 -12.82
CA GLN A 292 1.78 10.47 -14.21
C GLN A 292 0.71 9.50 -14.72
N MET A 293 0.48 8.37 -14.04
CA MET A 293 -0.31 7.26 -14.61
C MET A 293 -1.24 6.54 -13.63
N LEU A 294 -0.96 6.55 -12.32
CA LEU A 294 -1.83 5.93 -11.35
C LEU A 294 -3.00 6.86 -11.01
N PRO A 295 -4.23 6.33 -10.90
CA PRO A 295 -5.38 7.12 -10.44
C PRO A 295 -5.17 7.69 -9.04
N ALA A 296 -5.76 8.87 -8.76
CA ALA A 296 -5.65 9.61 -7.49
C ALA A 296 -5.91 8.75 -6.23
N ILE A 297 -6.73 7.71 -6.34
CA ILE A 297 -7.03 6.76 -5.25
C ILE A 297 -5.80 6.01 -4.71
N PHE A 298 -4.74 5.82 -5.52
CA PHE A 298 -3.49 5.21 -5.04
C PHE A 298 -2.78 6.13 -4.03
N TYR A 299 -2.99 7.45 -4.13
CA TYR A 299 -2.43 8.47 -3.24
C TYR A 299 -3.30 8.79 -2.02
N LYS A 300 -4.46 8.16 -1.90
CA LYS A 300 -5.43 8.30 -0.80
C LYS A 300 -4.81 8.26 0.61
N HIS A 301 -3.69 7.56 0.76
CA HIS A 301 -2.97 7.37 2.02
C HIS A 301 -1.59 8.03 2.06
N THR A 302 -1.26 8.91 1.11
CA THR A 302 0.00 9.64 1.12
C THR A 302 0.20 10.38 2.45
N HIS A 303 1.44 10.38 2.95
CA HIS A 303 1.79 11.09 4.16
C HIS A 303 1.93 12.60 3.96
N SER A 304 2.18 13.05 2.73
CA SER A 304 2.56 14.43 2.42
C SER A 304 1.53 15.11 1.51
N SER A 305 1.13 16.33 1.87
CA SER A 305 0.35 17.19 0.98
C SER A 305 1.12 17.55 -0.29
N GLY A 306 2.46 17.65 -0.22
CA GLY A 306 3.29 17.89 -1.40
C GLY A 306 3.17 16.79 -2.46
N VAL A 307 2.88 15.54 -2.07
CA VAL A 307 2.60 14.47 -3.04
C VAL A 307 1.25 14.69 -3.73
N VAL A 308 0.25 15.27 -3.05
CA VAL A 308 -1.01 15.64 -3.70
C VAL A 308 -0.76 16.71 -4.76
N GLU A 309 0.08 17.70 -4.47
CA GLU A 309 0.48 18.74 -5.43
C GLU A 309 1.29 18.17 -6.61
N GLU A 310 2.18 17.20 -6.36
CA GLU A 310 2.95 16.50 -7.41
C GLU A 310 2.04 15.73 -8.37
N VAL A 311 1.04 15.01 -7.82
CA VAL A 311 0.06 14.26 -8.62
C VAL A 311 -0.86 15.21 -9.38
N ASP A 312 -1.35 16.28 -8.76
CA ASP A 312 -2.20 17.26 -9.44
C ASP A 312 -1.46 18.01 -10.55
N ARG A 313 -0.17 18.31 -10.35
CA ARG A 313 0.68 18.91 -11.40
C ARG A 313 0.85 17.97 -12.60
N SER A 314 0.98 16.68 -12.34
CA SER A 314 1.20 15.66 -13.39
C SER A 314 -0.10 15.24 -14.07
N GLN A 315 -1.21 15.24 -13.33
CA GLN A 315 -2.56 14.90 -13.77
C GLN A 315 -3.55 15.95 -13.23
N PRO A 316 -3.72 17.10 -13.93
CA PRO A 316 -4.55 18.21 -13.48
C PRO A 316 -5.97 17.81 -13.06
N GLY A 317 -6.38 18.18 -11.85
CA GLY A 317 -7.68 17.83 -11.28
C GLY A 317 -7.65 16.63 -10.33
N SER A 318 -6.50 15.94 -10.22
CA SER A 318 -6.33 14.81 -9.31
C SER A 318 -6.51 15.17 -7.83
N ALA A 319 -6.14 16.39 -7.41
CA ALA A 319 -6.36 16.85 -6.03
C ALA A 319 -7.86 16.88 -5.65
N TYR A 320 -8.73 17.13 -6.63
CA TYR A 320 -10.18 17.26 -6.47
C TYR A 320 -10.95 15.97 -6.77
N THR A 321 -10.26 14.93 -7.23
CA THR A 321 -10.87 13.64 -7.53
C THR A 321 -11.37 12.96 -6.26
N ASP A 322 -12.58 12.40 -6.32
CA ASP A 322 -13.18 11.67 -5.20
C ASP A 322 -12.41 10.37 -4.90
N VAL A 323 -11.97 10.22 -3.66
CA VAL A 323 -11.23 9.05 -3.16
C VAL A 323 -11.98 8.30 -2.06
N SER A 324 -13.27 8.59 -1.88
CA SER A 324 -14.12 7.87 -0.93
C SER A 324 -14.30 6.40 -1.35
N THR A 325 -14.26 5.46 -0.39
CA THR A 325 -14.31 4.00 -0.67
C THR A 325 -15.40 3.26 0.10
N SER A 326 -16.28 3.99 0.80
CA SER A 326 -17.37 3.40 1.59
C SER A 326 -18.72 3.79 1.02
N GLY A 327 -19.38 2.86 0.31
CA GLY A 327 -20.74 3.05 -0.22
C GLY A 327 -21.85 3.20 0.84
N ARG A 328 -21.51 3.29 2.14
CA ARG A 328 -22.49 3.43 3.24
C ARG A 328 -22.81 4.88 3.59
N GLN A 329 -22.00 5.83 3.17
CA GLN A 329 -22.31 7.27 3.24
C GLN A 329 -21.76 7.90 1.96
N GLN A 330 -22.65 8.42 1.11
CA GLN A 330 -22.31 9.21 -0.08
C GLN A 330 -21.71 10.56 0.35
N GLN A 331 -20.55 10.54 0.99
CA GLN A 331 -19.74 11.72 1.19
C GLN A 331 -18.61 11.64 0.18
N HIS A 332 -18.77 12.40 -0.91
CA HIS A 332 -17.68 12.69 -1.82
C HIS A 332 -16.57 13.37 -0.99
N GLU A 333 -15.36 12.80 -1.04
CA GLU A 333 -14.18 13.29 -0.30
C GLU A 333 -13.04 13.35 -1.30
N SER A 334 -12.57 14.55 -1.64
CA SER A 334 -11.45 14.68 -2.57
C SER A 334 -10.14 14.17 -1.98
N LEU A 335 -9.14 13.90 -2.83
CA LEU A 335 -7.81 13.49 -2.39
C LEU A 335 -7.20 14.50 -1.40
N GLU A 336 -7.25 15.79 -1.73
CA GLU A 336 -6.75 16.87 -0.87
C GLU A 336 -7.51 16.92 0.47
N GLN A 337 -8.85 16.94 0.43
CA GLN A 337 -9.68 16.98 1.62
C GLN A 337 -9.38 15.80 2.54
N ARG A 338 -9.20 14.62 1.96
CA ARG A 338 -8.85 13.43 2.69
C ARG A 338 -7.50 13.57 3.38
N VAL A 339 -6.44 13.93 2.65
CA VAL A 339 -5.09 14.04 3.23
C VAL A 339 -5.11 15.06 4.37
N GLN A 340 -5.83 16.17 4.20
CA GLN A 340 -6.00 17.17 5.24
C GLN A 340 -6.79 16.66 6.46
N ALA A 341 -7.87 15.90 6.24
CA ALA A 341 -8.71 15.39 7.33
C ALA A 341 -8.02 14.34 8.23
N PHE A 342 -6.90 13.77 7.77
CA PHE A 342 -6.07 12.84 8.54
C PHE A 342 -4.75 13.47 9.01
N ARG A 343 -4.53 14.77 8.80
CA ARG A 343 -3.31 15.47 9.18
C ARG A 343 -3.18 15.59 10.70
N VAL A 344 -2.10 15.06 11.27
CA VAL A 344 -1.81 15.13 12.71
C VAL A 344 -0.80 16.23 13.02
N ASP A 345 -0.68 16.63 14.30
CA ASP A 345 0.18 17.74 14.77
C ASP A 345 1.65 17.64 14.36
N ARG A 346 2.12 16.45 13.96
CA ARG A 346 3.48 16.22 13.47
C ARG A 346 3.66 16.57 11.98
N GLY A 347 2.64 17.15 11.34
CA GLY A 347 2.74 17.73 10.00
C GLY A 347 2.53 16.74 8.84
N TYR A 348 2.06 15.52 9.11
CA TYR A 348 1.82 14.48 8.09
C TYR A 348 0.40 13.90 8.22
N SER A 349 -0.06 13.19 7.18
CA SER A 349 -1.36 12.50 7.18
C SER A 349 -1.24 11.09 7.78
N ALA A 350 -1.95 10.81 8.87
CA ALA A 350 -2.01 9.50 9.53
C ALA A 350 -3.00 8.51 8.87
N SER A 351 -3.31 8.73 7.60
CA SER A 351 -4.36 7.99 6.89
C SER A 351 -4.00 6.51 6.74
N ILE A 352 -2.72 6.18 6.50
CA ILE A 352 -2.28 4.79 6.36
C ILE A 352 -2.35 4.03 7.69
N GLU A 353 -2.04 4.66 8.82
CA GLU A 353 -2.15 4.04 10.15
C GLU A 353 -3.60 3.75 10.52
N THR A 354 -4.53 4.60 10.11
CA THR A 354 -5.97 4.29 10.27
C THR A 354 -6.47 3.21 9.29
N SER A 355 -5.81 3.06 8.14
CA SER A 355 -6.01 1.93 7.22
C SER A 355 -5.56 0.63 7.87
N ARG A 356 -4.37 0.62 8.51
CA ARG A 356 -3.87 -0.47 9.35
C ARG A 356 -4.89 -0.85 10.42
N ALA A 357 -5.35 0.13 11.22
CA ALA A 357 -6.36 -0.10 12.25
C ALA A 357 -7.66 -0.72 11.68
N THR A 358 -8.09 -0.28 10.50
CA THR A 358 -9.29 -0.83 9.84
C THR A 358 -9.07 -2.28 9.39
N LYS A 359 -7.89 -2.61 8.84
CA LYS A 359 -7.53 -3.98 8.41
C LYS A 359 -7.46 -4.93 9.60
N ILE A 360 -6.79 -4.52 10.68
CA ILE A 360 -6.72 -5.27 11.94
C ILE A 360 -8.12 -5.52 12.50
N ARG A 361 -8.96 -4.49 12.51
CA ARG A 361 -10.34 -4.60 12.99
C ARG A 361 -11.11 -5.67 12.23
N SER A 362 -11.04 -5.67 10.90
CA SER A 362 -11.69 -6.72 10.09
C SER A 362 -11.14 -8.11 10.40
N ALA A 363 -9.84 -8.26 10.64
CA ALA A 363 -9.27 -9.54 11.04
C ALA A 363 -9.71 -10.00 12.45
N LEU A 364 -9.85 -9.07 13.41
CA LEU A 364 -10.42 -9.36 14.73
C LEU A 364 -11.88 -9.80 14.61
N GLU A 365 -12.71 -9.06 13.86
CA GLU A 365 -14.12 -9.36 13.62
C GLU A 365 -14.27 -10.75 12.98
N THR A 366 -13.47 -11.07 11.97
CA THR A 366 -13.50 -12.41 11.35
C THR A 366 -13.06 -13.51 12.30
N ALA A 367 -12.01 -13.27 13.12
CA ALA A 367 -11.57 -14.26 14.12
C ALA A 367 -12.62 -14.52 15.21
N ILE A 368 -13.49 -13.54 15.53
CA ILE A 368 -14.64 -13.74 16.42
C ILE A 368 -15.67 -14.62 15.72
N SER A 369 -16.04 -14.30 14.47
CA SER A 369 -17.03 -15.07 13.69
C SER A 369 -16.60 -16.53 13.48
N ASP A 370 -15.34 -16.77 13.10
CA ASP A 370 -14.79 -18.11 12.86
C ASP A 370 -14.78 -18.99 14.14
N ARG A 371 -14.95 -18.40 15.34
CA ARG A 371 -15.07 -19.14 16.61
C ARG A 371 -16.52 -19.46 17.00
N GLN A 372 -17.47 -18.76 16.41
CA GLN A 372 -18.90 -18.89 16.70
C GLN A 372 -19.60 -19.84 15.71
N SER A 373 -19.01 -20.03 14.53
CA SER A 373 -19.32 -21.11 13.58
C SER A 373 -18.73 -22.43 14.05
#